data_AF-A0A2M6XVC0-F1
#
_entry.id   AF-A0A2M6XVC0-F1
#
_cell.length_a   1.000
_cell.length_b   1.000
_cell.length_c   1.000
_cell.angle_alpha   90.00
_cell.angle_beta   90.00
_cell.angle_gamma   90.00
#
_symmetry.space_group_name_H-M   'P 1'
#
loop_
_entity.id
_entity.type
_entity.pdbx_description
1 polymer ?
#
loop_
_entity_poly.entity_id
_entity_poly.type
_entity_poly.pdbx_seq_one_letter_code
_entity_poly.pdbx_strand_id
1 'polypeptide(L)' 'FCITVDFQTLQDQTVTIRDRDTTQQERIKISELKSILEKK' A
#
# COMPACT_ATOMS: atom_id res chain seq x y z
N PHE A 1 4.65 5.72 -6.47
CA PHE A 1 4.44 4.96 -5.23
C PHE A 1 5.36 3.76 -5.22
N CYS A 2 5.93 3.43 -4.06
CA CYS A 2 6.59 2.15 -3.82
C CYS A 2 5.63 1.32 -2.97
N ILE A 3 5.27 0.12 -3.40
CA ILE A 3 4.35 -0.76 -2.67
C ILE A 3 5.19 -1.91 -2.10
N THR A 4 5.24 -2.00 -0.79
CA THR A 4 5.90 -3.09 -0.09
C THR A 4 4.88 -4.18 0.17
N VAL A 5 5.15 -5.36 -0.40
CA VAL A 5 4.38 -6.58 -0.20
C VAL A 5 5.26 -7.56 0.57
N ASP A 6 4.83 -7.91 1.77
CA ASP A 6 5.55 -8.79 2.70
C ASP A 6 4.72 -10.05 2.98
N PHE A 7 5.30 -11.05 3.65
CA PHE A 7 4.57 -12.29 3.97
C PHE A 7 3.33 -12.03 4.85
N GLN A 8 3.33 -10.94 5.61
CA GLN A 8 2.19 -10.49 6.41
C GLN A 8 1.03 -10.01 5.52
N THR A 9 1.31 -9.58 4.29
CA THR A 9 0.27 -9.22 3.32
C THR A 9 -0.67 -10.39 3.00
N LEU A 10 -0.16 -11.62 2.94
CA LEU A 10 -1.00 -12.79 2.66
C LEU A 10 -1.91 -13.14 3.86
N GLN A 11 -1.45 -12.82 5.07
CA GLN A 11 -2.12 -13.20 6.32
C GLN A 11 -3.12 -12.13 6.78
N ASP A 12 -2.73 -10.85 6.71
CA ASP A 12 -3.51 -9.70 7.19
C ASP A 12 -4.17 -8.89 6.06
N GLN A 13 -3.94 -9.26 4.79
CA GLN A 13 -4.46 -8.56 3.61
C GLN A 13 -4.13 -7.05 3.59
N THR A 14 -2.98 -6.68 4.16
CA THR A 14 -2.50 -5.29 4.22
C THR A 14 -1.18 -5.13 3.46
N VAL A 15 -1.02 -3.96 2.84
CA VAL A 15 0.19 -3.58 2.11
C VAL A 15 0.67 -2.23 2.62
N THR A 16 1.98 -2.00 2.56
CA THR A 16 2.54 -0.71 2.93
C THR A 16 2.84 0.07 1.66
N ILE A 17 2.22 1.22 1.49
CA ILE A 17 2.55 2.17 0.42
C ILE A 17 3.52 3.19 0.98
N ARG A 18 4.63 3.37 0.28
CA ARG A 18 5.56 4.47 0.49
C ARG A 18 5.48 5.45 -0.67
N ASP A 19 5.26 6.72 -0.36
CA ASP A 19 5.39 7.79 -1.33
C ASP A 19 6.87 8.22 -1.41
N ARG A 20 7.40 8.31 -2.63
CA ARG A 20 8.80 8.67 -2.87
C ARG A 20 9.01 10.16 -2.67
N ASP A 21 8.02 10.98 -3.03
CA ASP A 21 8.16 12.43 -3.07
C ASP A 21 7.94 13.03 -1.67
N THR A 22 7.07 12.44 -0.86
CA THR A 22 6.80 12.91 0.51
C THR A 22 7.54 12.10 1.59
N THR A 23 8.21 10.99 1.21
CA THR A 23 8.83 10.01 2.12
C THR A 23 7.88 9.38 3.15
N GLN A 24 6.57 9.59 3.01
CA GLN A 24 5.55 9.03 3.91
C GLN A 24 5.33 7.55 3.64
N GLN A 25 4.97 6.82 4.70
CA GLN A 25 4.65 5.40 4.67
C GLN A 25 3.29 5.18 5.33
N GLU A 26 2.38 4.54 4.62
CA GLU A 26 1.03 4.27 5.07
C GLU A 26 0.69 2.79 4.84
N ARG A 27 0.17 2.14 5.88
CA ARG A 27 -0.29 0.75 5.79
C ARG A 27 -1.79 0.75 5.53
N ILE A 28 -2.17 0.24 4.37
CA ILE A 28 -3.55 0.19 3.93
C ILE A 28 -3.98 -1.25 3.64
N LYS A 29 -5.28 -1.50 3.54
CA LYS A 29 -5.77 -2.80 3.08
C LYS A 29 -5.58 -2.94 1.58
N ILE A 30 -5.36 -4.18 1.11
CA ILE A 30 -5.32 -4.48 -0.34
C ILE A 30 -6.61 -4.03 -1.04
N SER A 31 -7.76 -4.14 -0.37
CA SER A 31 -9.04 -3.69 -0.90
C SER A 31 -9.07 -2.19 -1.23
N GLU A 32 -8.32 -1.38 -0.49
CA GLU A 32 -8.22 0.07 -0.69
C GLU A 32 -7.12 0.46 -1.68
N LEU A 33 -6.12 -0.41 -1.86
CA LEU A 33 -5.02 -0.21 -2.82
C LEU A 33 -5.54 0.07 -4.23
N LYS A 34 -6.53 -0.71 -4.69
CA LYS A 34 -7.10 -0.56 -6.03
C LYS A 34 -7.76 0.80 -6.21
N SER A 35 -8.57 1.22 -5.24
CA SER A 35 -9.20 2.54 -5.24
C SER A 35 -8.17 3.66 -5.26
N ILE A 36 -7.06 3.54 -4.52
CA ILE A 36 -6.00 4.55 -4.48
C ILE A 36 -5.26 4.65 -5.82
N LEU A 37 -5.03 3.52 -6.49
CA LEU A 37 -4.42 3.47 -7.82
C LEU A 37 -5.35 3.96 -8.94
N GLU A 38 -6.66 3.72 -8.83
CA GLU A 38 -7.65 4.16 -9.83
C GLU A 38 -8.01 5.65 -9.71
N LYS A 39 -7.82 6.27 -8.53
CA LYS A 39 -8.20 7.68 -8.29
C LYS A 39 -7.17 8.71 -8.78
N LYS A 40 -6.05 8.28 -9.34
CA LYS A 40 -4.92 9.15 -9.72
C LYS A 40 -4.39 8.80 -11.09
#